data_AF-A0AAE3A951-F1
#
_entry.id   AF-A0AAE3A951-F1
#
_cell.length_a   1.000
_cell.length_b   1.000
_cell.length_c   1.000
_cell.angle_alpha   90.00
_cell.angle_beta   90.00
_cell.angle_gamma   90.00
#
_symmetry.space_group_name_H-M   'P 1'
#
loop_
_entity.id
_entity.type
_entity.pdbx_description
1 polymer ?
#
loop_
_entity_poly.entity_id
_entity_poly.type
_entity_poly.pdbx_seq_one_letter_code
_entity_poly.pdbx_strand_id
1 'polypeptide(L)'
;MYYDFKVKIPEVKGKIYERTIKGVVYINYEYDRIYKPDKKYNISKRTTIGKKCEDDPEMMYPNPNFLTYFPDVELPEDQGRDARSSCLRIGTWIVIEN
;
A
#
# COMPACT_ATOMS: atom_id res chain seq x y z
N MET A 1 -3.11 3.15 10.30
CA MET A 1 -1.73 3.69 10.36
C MET A 1 -1.23 3.78 8.93
N TYR A 2 -0.60 4.89 8.54
CA TYR A 2 -0.02 5.12 7.22
C TYR A 2 1.50 5.23 7.37
N TYR A 3 2.23 4.87 6.32
CA TYR A 3 3.67 5.11 6.25
C TYR A 3 3.94 6.60 5.94
N ASP A 4 5.14 7.03 6.31
CA ASP A 4 5.66 8.40 6.17
C ASP A 4 6.27 8.68 4.78
N PHE A 5 6.56 7.63 4.02
CA PHE A 5 7.00 7.76 2.62
C PHE A 5 5.82 7.83 1.64
N LYS A 6 6.09 8.37 0.45
CA LYS A 6 5.14 8.47 -0.66
C LYS A 6 5.40 7.39 -1.69
N VAL A 7 4.33 6.83 -2.25
CA VAL A 7 4.42 5.90 -3.39
C VAL A 7 3.48 6.36 -4.49
N LYS A 8 3.82 6.01 -5.73
CA LYS A 8 2.93 6.21 -6.86
C LYS A 8 1.66 5.37 -6.66
N ILE A 9 0.51 5.98 -6.94
CA ILE A 9 -0.77 5.27 -6.92
C ILE A 9 -0.72 4.18 -8.01
N PRO A 10 -1.00 2.91 -7.69
CA PRO A 10 -0.98 1.85 -8.69
C PRO A 10 -2.00 2.10 -9.80
N GLU A 11 -1.61 1.81 -11.03
CA GLU A 11 -2.49 1.93 -12.20
C GLU A 11 -3.04 0.56 -12.58
N VAL A 12 -4.03 0.07 -11.82
CA VAL A 12 -4.70 -1.19 -12.14
C VAL A 12 -6.07 -0.90 -12.75
N LYS A 13 -6.21 -1.15 -14.05
CA LYS A 13 -7.39 -0.82 -14.85
C LYS A 13 -8.68 -1.28 -14.16
N GLY A 14 -9.51 -0.32 -13.76
CA GLY A 14 -10.83 -0.56 -13.18
C GLY A 14 -10.82 -1.16 -11.77
N LYS A 15 -9.69 -1.16 -11.06
CA LYS A 15 -9.60 -1.67 -9.67
C LYS A 15 -9.27 -0.61 -8.63
N ILE A 16 -8.93 0.61 -9.05
CA ILE A 16 -8.53 1.70 -8.17
C ILE A 16 -9.65 2.72 -8.08
N TYR A 17 -9.99 3.13 -6.86
CA TYR A 17 -11.14 3.99 -6.57
C TYR A 17 -10.80 5.03 -5.52
N GLU A 18 -11.14 6.29 -5.79
CA GLU A 18 -10.98 7.38 -4.84
C GLU A 18 -12.23 7.50 -3.96
N ARG A 19 -12.02 7.73 -2.66
CA ARG A 19 -13.09 7.99 -1.69
C ARG A 19 -12.72 9.18 -0.82
N THR A 20 -13.51 10.25 -0.93
CA THR A 20 -13.32 11.44 -0.09
C THR A 20 -14.07 11.31 1.22
N ILE A 21 -13.37 11.49 2.35
CA ILE A 21 -13.96 11.51 3.70
C ILE A 21 -13.37 12.71 4.43
N LYS A 22 -14.22 13.65 4.89
CA LYS A 22 -13.80 14.84 5.65
C LYS A 22 -12.66 15.63 4.96
N GLY A 23 -12.75 15.79 3.64
CA GLY A 23 -11.74 16.50 2.84
C GLY A 23 -10.48 15.70 2.49
N VAL A 24 -10.33 14.48 3.04
CA VAL A 24 -9.22 13.59 2.74
C VAL A 24 -9.61 12.58 1.67
N VAL A 25 -8.82 12.48 0.61
CA VAL A 25 -9.02 11.48 -0.46
C VAL A 25 -8.26 10.21 -0.13
N TYR A 26 -8.99 9.10 -0.01
CA TYR A 26 -8.45 7.76 0.23
C TYR A 26 -8.46 6.93 -1.05
N ILE A 27 -7.39 6.19 -1.28
CA ILE A 27 -7.25 5.29 -2.43
C ILE A 27 -7.66 3.89 -1.99
N ASN A 28 -8.63 3.32 -2.70
CA ASN A 28 -9.12 1.96 -2.48
C ASN A 28 -8.76 1.05 -3.64
N TYR A 29 -8.37 -0.16 -3.31
CA TYR A 29 -8.12 -1.24 -4.25
C TYR A 29 -9.21 -2.31 -4.16
N GLU A 30 -9.75 -2.67 -5.30
CA GLU A 30 -10.67 -3.79 -5.47
C GLU A 30 -9.88 -5.07 -5.78
N TYR A 31 -9.75 -5.93 -4.79
CA TYR A 31 -8.94 -7.15 -4.90
C TYR A 31 -9.75 -8.37 -5.37
N ASP A 32 -11.08 -8.36 -5.17
CA ASP A 32 -11.94 -9.52 -5.45
C ASP A 32 -13.39 -9.11 -5.76
N ARG A 33 -14.13 -10.00 -6.41
CA ARG A 33 -15.57 -9.87 -6.69
C ARG A 33 -16.26 -11.19 -6.38
N ILE A 34 -17.22 -11.16 -5.46
CA ILE A 34 -18.02 -12.32 -5.12
C ILE A 34 -19.39 -12.22 -5.78
N TYR A 35 -19.71 -13.20 -6.62
CA TYR A 35 -21.06 -13.36 -7.16
C TYR A 35 -22.01 -13.87 -6.09
N LYS A 36 -23.14 -13.18 -5.87
CA LYS A 36 -24.22 -13.65 -5.00
C LYS A 36 -25.39 -14.16 -5.85
N PRO A 37 -25.61 -15.49 -5.93
CA PRO A 37 -26.64 -16.06 -6.81
C PRO A 37 -28.05 -15.59 -6.44
N ASP A 38 -28.37 -15.48 -5.14
CA ASP A 38 -29.69 -15.04 -4.66
C ASP A 38 -30.04 -13.63 -5.15
N LYS A 39 -29.03 -12.77 -5.23
CA LYS A 39 -29.21 -11.37 -5.61
C LYS A 39 -28.91 -11.10 -7.08
N LYS A 40 -28.39 -12.10 -7.82
CA LYS A 40 -27.99 -12.03 -9.23
C LYS A 40 -27.05 -10.85 -9.54
N TYR A 41 -26.17 -10.49 -8.61
CA TYR A 41 -25.14 -9.47 -8.83
C TYR A 41 -23.82 -9.78 -8.10
N ASN A 42 -22.74 -9.13 -8.56
CA ASN A 42 -21.41 -9.20 -7.94
C ASN A 42 -21.26 -8.13 -6.86
N ILE A 43 -20.71 -8.52 -5.71
CA ILE A 43 -20.25 -7.59 -4.68
C ILE A 43 -18.74 -7.45 -4.80
N SER A 44 -18.28 -6.23 -5.05
CA SER A 44 -16.85 -5.92 -5.05
C SER A 44 -16.32 -5.86 -3.62
N LYS A 45 -15.19 -6.52 -3.40
CA LYS A 45 -14.42 -6.42 -2.18
C LYS A 45 -13.33 -5.39 -2.38
N ARG A 46 -13.38 -4.34 -1.57
CA ARG A 46 -12.46 -3.20 -1.64
C ARG A 46 -11.81 -2.99 -0.30
N THR A 47 -10.58 -2.50 -0.33
CA THR A 47 -9.85 -2.07 0.87
C THR A 47 -9.11 -0.78 0.58
N THR A 48 -8.94 0.04 1.61
CA THR A 48 -8.10 1.24 1.50
C THR A 48 -6.63 0.84 1.51
N ILE A 49 -5.86 1.31 0.54
CA ILE A 49 -4.42 1.06 0.40
C ILE A 49 -3.58 2.30 0.73
N GLY A 50 -4.17 3.50 0.71
CA GLY A 50 -3.43 4.72 0.99
C GLY A 50 -4.30 5.97 1.13
N LYS A 51 -3.68 7.06 1.56
CA LYS A 51 -4.23 8.43 1.53
C LYS A 51 -3.53 9.18 0.39
N LYS A 52 -4.30 9.77 -0.53
CA LYS A 52 -3.78 10.60 -1.62
C LYS A 52 -2.99 11.79 -1.06
N CYS A 53 -1.87 12.11 -1.69
CA CYS A 53 -1.09 13.29 -1.35
C CYS A 53 -1.87 14.56 -1.75
N GLU A 54 -1.75 15.61 -0.94
CA GLU A 54 -2.43 16.90 -1.21
C GLU A 54 -1.62 17.74 -2.20
N ASP A 55 -0.30 17.52 -2.22
CA ASP A 55 0.67 18.18 -3.08
C ASP A 55 0.82 17.51 -4.46
N ASP A 56 0.64 16.20 -4.55
CA ASP A 56 0.79 15.43 -5.78
C ASP A 56 -0.38 14.43 -5.97
N PRO A 57 -1.22 14.62 -7.01
CA PRO A 57 -2.38 13.77 -7.24
C PRO A 57 -2.03 12.36 -7.75
N GLU A 58 -0.80 12.10 -8.17
CA GLU A 58 -0.36 10.76 -8.60
C GLU A 58 0.26 9.95 -7.45
N MET A 59 0.48 10.58 -6.30
CA MET A 59 1.13 9.98 -5.14
C MET A 59 0.14 9.75 -3.99
N MET A 60 0.50 8.80 -3.13
CA MET A 60 -0.21 8.56 -1.87
C MET A 60 0.75 8.15 -0.76
N TYR A 61 0.34 8.38 0.48
CA TYR A 61 0.89 7.72 1.65
C TYR A 61 0.27 6.33 1.78
N PRO A 62 1.05 5.25 1.62
CA PRO A 62 0.53 3.90 1.67
C PRO A 62 0.21 3.47 3.11
N ASN A 63 -0.61 2.44 3.26
CA ASN A 63 -0.84 1.74 4.52
C ASN A 63 -0.39 0.27 4.40
N PRO A 64 -0.46 -0.55 5.47
CA PRO A 64 -0.04 -1.95 5.39
C PRO A 64 -0.73 -2.80 4.32
N ASN A 65 -1.98 -2.50 3.95
CA ASN A 65 -2.67 -3.22 2.88
C ASN A 65 -1.98 -3.01 1.53
N PHE A 66 -1.37 -1.84 1.30
CA PHE A 66 -0.60 -1.59 0.08
C PHE A 66 0.47 -2.67 -0.12
N LEU A 67 1.27 -2.95 0.90
CA LEU A 67 2.34 -3.95 0.83
C LEU A 67 1.80 -5.37 0.68
N THR A 68 0.59 -5.64 1.17
CA THR A 68 -0.07 -6.94 0.99
C THR A 68 -0.53 -7.18 -0.45
N TYR A 69 -1.06 -6.15 -1.13
CA TYR A 69 -1.61 -6.30 -2.49
C TYR A 69 -0.62 -5.90 -3.59
N PHE A 70 0.44 -5.17 -3.25
CA PHE A 70 1.47 -4.68 -4.17
C PHE A 70 2.88 -4.95 -3.59
N PRO A 71 3.26 -6.23 -3.34
CA PRO A 71 4.55 -6.57 -2.74
C PRO A 71 5.74 -6.29 -3.67
N ASP A 72 5.51 -6.30 -4.98
CA ASP A 72 6.56 -6.14 -6.00
C ASP A 72 6.90 -4.67 -6.31
N VAL A 73 6.18 -3.72 -5.69
CA VAL A 73 6.46 -2.30 -5.89
C VAL A 73 7.70 -1.91 -5.10
N GLU A 74 8.73 -1.44 -5.81
CA GLU A 74 9.91 -0.87 -5.20
C GLU A 74 9.51 0.34 -4.34
N LEU A 75 9.77 0.23 -3.03
CA LEU A 75 9.58 1.33 -2.11
C LEU A 75 10.75 2.31 -2.29
N PRO A 76 10.50 3.63 -2.21
CA PRO A 76 11.59 4.59 -2.24
C PRO A 76 12.60 4.26 -1.14
N GLU A 77 13.89 4.36 -1.47
CA GLU A 77 14.95 4.24 -0.48
C GLU A 77 14.69 5.25 0.65
N ASP A 78 14.80 4.76 1.88
CA ASP A 78 14.45 5.42 3.14
C ASP A 78 15.26 6.73 3.30
N GLN A 79 14.81 7.82 2.67
CA GLN A 79 15.38 9.17 2.84
C GLN A 79 14.92 9.75 4.19
N GLY A 80 15.35 9.15 5.29
CA GLY A 80 14.96 9.68 6.60
C GLY A 80 15.14 8.80 7.81
N ARG A 81 16.17 7.95 7.89
CA ARG A 81 16.55 7.31 9.16
C ARG A 81 18.04 7.37 9.45
N ASP A 82 18.58 8.59 9.46
CA ASP A 82 19.85 8.87 10.15
C ASP A 82 19.68 9.00 11.68
N ALA A 83 18.46 8.78 12.21
CA ALA A 83 18.19 8.75 13.63
C ALA A 83 17.94 7.31 14.11
N ARG A 84 19.05 6.60 14.35
CA ARG A 84 19.26 5.53 15.34
C ARG A 84 18.05 4.59 15.62
N SER A 85 18.10 3.40 15.05
CA SER A 85 17.56 2.19 15.70
C SER A 85 18.73 1.27 16.04
N SER A 86 18.88 0.89 17.31
CA SER A 86 19.92 -0.04 17.79
C SER A 86 19.60 -1.51 17.50
N CYS A 87 18.55 -1.80 16.73
CA CYS A 87 18.23 -3.17 16.35
C CYS A 87 19.05 -3.56 15.12
N LEU A 88 20.17 -4.24 15.40
CA LEU A 88 21.07 -4.88 14.45
C LEU A 88 20.29 -5.55 13.29
N ARG A 89 20.45 -5.06 12.06
CA ARG A 89 20.02 -5.79 10.86
C ARG A 89 21.02 -6.92 10.63
N ILE A 90 20.85 -8.05 11.30
CA ILE A 90 21.57 -9.28 10.97
C ILE A 90 20.99 -9.80 9.65
N GLY A 91 21.77 -9.69 8.58
CA GLY A 91 21.59 -10.48 7.36
C GLY A 91 22.09 -11.91 7.60
N THR A 92 21.30 -12.89 7.17
CA THR A 92 21.48 -14.33 7.43
C THR A 92 22.62 -14.96 6.63
N TRP A 93 23.89 -14.76 7.00
CA TRP A 93 24.98 -15.64 6.53
C TRP A 93 26.15 -15.62 7.53
N ILE A 94 26.27 -16.64 8.37
CA ILE A 94 27.55 -16.99 9.02
C ILE A 94 28.02 -18.27 8.35
N VAL A 95 29.19 -18.22 7.72
CA VAL A 95 29.92 -19.40 7.24
C VAL A 95 31.00 -19.70 8.27
N ILE A 96 31.00 -20.91 8.82
CA ILE A 96 32.08 -21.45 9.65
C ILE A 96 32.82 -22.46 8.79
N GLU A 97 34.12 -22.23 8.59
CA GLU A 97 35.05 -23.16 7.96
C GLU A 97 35.90 -23.81 9.07
N ASN A 98 36.09 -25.13 9.01
CA ASN A 98 36.93 -25.90 9.93
C ASN A 98 38.29 -26.17 9.31
#